data_AF-A0AAV2IL17-F1
#
_entry.id   AF-A0AAV2IL17-F1
#
_cell.length_a   1.000
_cell.length_b   1.000
_cell.length_c   1.000
_cell.angle_alpha   90.00
_cell.angle_beta   90.00
_cell.angle_gamma   90.00
#
_symmetry.space_group_name_H-M   'P 1'
#
loop_
_entity.id
_entity.type
_entity.pdbx_description
1 polymer ?
#
loop_
_entity_poly.entity_id
_entity_poly.type
_entity_poly.pdbx_seq_one_letter_code
_entity_poly.pdbx_strand_id
1 'polypeptide(L)'
;FQVIKLCGLEEWYMNKILDIRNKELKLLLKSAVALGIDTFAYTASTFWIIFFTLLMYVLVDESHHIDATSTFLTINFIFLIKGAIINLPINIRYAVKV
;
A
#
# COMPACT_ATOMS: atom_id res chain seq x y z
N PHE A 1 -1.74 -40.79 8.11
CA PHE A 1 -1.81 -41.24 6.70
C PHE A 1 -2.14 -42.71 6.55
N GLN A 2 -1.45 -43.64 7.22
CA GLN A 2 -1.71 -45.07 7.09
C GLN A 2 -3.17 -45.46 7.39
N VAL A 3 -3.76 -44.93 8.48
CA VAL A 3 -5.16 -45.17 8.86
C VAL A 3 -6.17 -44.55 7.87
N ILE A 4 -5.89 -43.35 7.36
CA ILE A 4 -6.78 -42.64 6.43
C ILE A 4 -6.86 -43.38 5.08
N LYS A 5 -5.71 -43.93 4.65
CA LYS A 5 -5.57 -44.71 3.41
C LYS A 5 -6.24 -46.08 3.53
N LEU A 6 -6.15 -46.72 4.70
CA LEU A 6 -6.84 -47.98 5.02
C LEU A 6 -8.37 -47.83 5.07
N CYS A 7 -8.89 -46.65 5.45
CA CYS A 7 -10.33 -46.38 5.52
C CYS A 7 -10.93 -45.77 4.24
N GLY A 8 -10.13 -45.51 3.19
CA GLY A 8 -10.62 -44.88 1.95
C GLY A 8 -11.13 -43.44 2.11
N LEU A 9 -10.77 -42.76 3.21
CA LEU A 9 -11.28 -41.42 3.59
C LEU A 9 -10.53 -40.26 2.91
N GLU A 10 -9.68 -40.54 1.92
CA GLU A 10 -8.82 -39.54 1.28
C GLU A 10 -9.63 -38.43 0.60
N GLU A 11 -10.71 -38.76 -0.12
CA GLU A 11 -11.58 -37.77 -0.78
C GLU A 11 -12.29 -36.85 0.22
N TRP A 12 -12.76 -37.38 1.35
CA TRP A 12 -13.40 -36.58 2.39
C TRP A 12 -12.43 -35.58 3.02
N TYR A 13 -11.20 -36.02 3.31
CA TYR A 13 -10.14 -35.15 3.83
C TYR A 13 -9.73 -34.08 2.81
N MET A 14 -9.60 -34.45 1.55
CA MET A 14 -9.29 -33.52 0.46
C MET A 14 -10.37 -32.45 0.32
N ASN A 15 -11.65 -32.83 0.35
CA ASN A 15 -12.76 -31.88 0.31
C ASN A 15 -12.75 -30.91 1.50
N LYS A 16 -12.39 -31.39 2.70
CA LYS A 16 -12.28 -30.54 3.89
C LYS A 16 -11.14 -29.53 3.77
N ILE A 17 -9.98 -29.95 3.27
CA ILE A 17 -8.83 -29.08 3.02
C ILE A 17 -9.17 -28.04 1.95
N LEU A 18 -9.84 -28.44 0.87
CA LEU A 18 -10.28 -27.54 -0.20
C LEU A 18 -11.27 -26.47 0.31
N ASP A 19 -12.22 -26.84 1.19
CA ASP A 19 -13.15 -25.87 1.79
C ASP A 19 -12.41 -24.82 2.64
N ILE A 20 -11.44 -25.24 3.46
CA ILE A 20 -10.61 -24.31 4.24
C ILE A 20 -9.78 -23.43 3.29
N ARG A 21 -9.16 -24.02 2.27
CA ARG A 21 -8.32 -23.30 1.31
C ARG A 21 -9.10 -22.24 0.55
N ASN A 22 -10.34 -22.53 0.16
CA ASN A 22 -11.22 -21.55 -0.49
C ASN A 22 -11.57 -20.37 0.43
N LYS A 23 -11.78 -20.63 1.73
CA LYS A 23 -12.01 -19.58 2.73
C LYS A 23 -10.78 -18.69 2.91
N GLU A 24 -9.59 -19.28 2.99
CA GLU A 24 -8.32 -18.54 3.05
C GLU A 24 -8.12 -17.68 1.80
N LEU A 25 -8.30 -18.25 0.60
CA LEU A 25 -8.14 -17.52 -0.66
C LEU A 25 -9.09 -16.33 -0.77
N LYS A 26 -10.33 -16.46 -0.28
CA LYS A 26 -11.30 -15.36 -0.27
C LYS A 26 -10.86 -14.23 0.66
N LEU A 27 -10.26 -14.54 1.82
CA LEU A 27 -9.69 -13.54 2.72
C LEU A 27 -8.44 -12.91 2.12
N LEU A 28 -7.58 -13.71 1.49
CA LEU A 28 -6.36 -13.25 0.83
C LEU A 28 -6.66 -12.33 -0.35
N LEU A 29 -7.72 -12.60 -1.11
CA LEU A 29 -8.17 -11.70 -2.19
C LEU A 29 -8.58 -10.34 -1.63
N LYS A 30 -9.33 -10.32 -0.52
CA LYS A 30 -9.74 -9.06 0.12
C LYS A 30 -8.54 -8.27 0.62
N SER A 31 -7.56 -8.92 1.23
CA SER A 31 -6.34 -8.23 1.67
C SER A 31 -5.50 -7.75 0.48
N ALA A 32 -5.40 -8.54 -0.59
CA ALA A 32 -4.69 -8.14 -1.81
C ALA A 32 -5.33 -6.91 -2.47
N VAL A 33 -6.66 -6.86 -2.55
CA VAL A 33 -7.37 -5.68 -3.07
C VAL A 33 -7.13 -4.46 -2.18
N ALA A 34 -7.17 -4.62 -0.85
CA ALA A 34 -6.88 -3.53 0.08
C ALA A 34 -5.44 -2.99 -0.08
N LEU A 35 -4.46 -3.87 -0.23
CA LEU A 35 -3.06 -3.51 -0.51
C LEU A 35 -2.92 -2.82 -1.88
N GLY A 36 -3.66 -3.27 -2.90
CA GLY A 36 -3.71 -2.62 -4.20
C GLY A 36 -4.24 -1.19 -4.11
N ILE A 37 -5.32 -0.96 -3.36
CA ILE A 37 -5.86 0.38 -3.13
C ILE A 37 -4.86 1.25 -2.37
N ASP A 38 -4.21 0.71 -1.35
CA ASP A 38 -3.22 1.43 -0.54
C ASP A 38 -2.01 1.88 -1.38
N THR A 39 -1.44 0.99 -2.18
CA THR A 39 -0.33 1.31 -3.10
C THR A 39 -0.72 2.31 -4.19
N PHE A 40 -1.95 2.21 -4.71
CA PHE A 40 -2.47 3.19 -5.67
C PHE A 40 -2.66 4.56 -5.02
N ALA A 41 -3.30 4.64 -3.86
CA ALA A 41 -3.49 5.89 -3.13
C ALA A 41 -2.15 6.53 -2.76
N TYR A 42 -1.18 5.71 -2.37
CA TYR A 42 0.18 6.15 -2.08
C TYR A 42 0.87 6.83 -3.28
N THR A 43 0.81 6.19 -4.45
CA THR A 43 1.45 6.71 -5.66
C THR A 43 0.71 7.93 -6.20
N ALA A 44 -0.62 7.88 -6.26
CA ALA A 44 -1.47 8.99 -6.67
C ALA A 44 -1.27 10.22 -5.77
N SER A 45 -1.17 10.05 -4.45
CA SER A 45 -0.98 11.15 -3.51
C SER A 45 0.28 11.96 -3.81
N THR A 46 1.42 11.33 -4.14
CA THR A 46 2.65 12.07 -4.51
C THR A 46 2.43 12.92 -5.74
N PHE A 47 1.78 12.37 -6.76
CA PHE A 47 1.49 13.09 -7.99
C PHE A 47 0.65 14.34 -7.69
N TRP A 48 -0.44 14.18 -6.94
CA TRP A 48 -1.33 15.28 -6.59
C TRP A 48 -0.64 16.36 -5.74
N ILE A 49 0.18 15.97 -4.75
CA ILE A 49 0.90 16.94 -3.91
C ILE A 49 1.84 17.80 -4.75
N ILE A 50 2.64 17.19 -5.63
CA ILE A 50 3.55 17.92 -6.51
C ILE A 50 2.76 18.85 -7.43
N PHE A 51 1.70 18.33 -8.05
CA PHE A 51 0.85 19.11 -8.94
C PHE A 51 0.26 20.35 -8.26
N PHE A 52 -0.40 20.18 -7.11
CA PHE A 52 -1.01 21.30 -6.40
C PHE A 52 0.02 22.30 -5.86
N THR A 53 1.20 21.82 -5.44
CA THR A 53 2.27 22.70 -4.94
C THR A 53 2.81 23.59 -6.05
N LEU A 54 3.10 23.03 -7.22
CA LEU A 54 3.58 23.80 -8.38
C LEU A 54 2.49 24.71 -8.96
N LEU A 55 1.24 24.22 -9.00
CA LEU A 55 0.11 25.02 -9.46
C LEU A 55 -0.10 26.23 -8.55
N MET A 56 -0.15 26.03 -7.24
CA MET A 56 -0.31 27.13 -6.28
C MET A 56 0.89 28.08 -6.31
N TYR A 57 2.11 27.57 -6.50
CA TYR A 57 3.30 28.42 -6.62
C TYR A 57 3.17 29.45 -7.74
N VAL A 58 2.67 29.04 -8.90
CA VAL A 58 2.44 29.94 -10.05
C VAL A 58 1.23 30.85 -9.84
N LEU A 59 0.16 30.36 -9.20
CA LEU A 59 -1.07 31.15 -9.02
C LEU A 59 -0.94 32.26 -7.95
N VAL A 60 0.02 32.15 -7.03
CA VAL A 60 0.18 33.12 -5.93
C VAL A 60 0.76 34.45 -6.39
N ASP A 61 1.69 34.45 -7.35
CA ASP A 61 2.31 35.66 -7.88
C ASP A 61 2.76 35.42 -9.33
N GLU A 62 2.49 36.38 -10.21
CA GLU A 62 2.91 36.35 -11.61
C GLU A 62 4.44 36.41 -11.77
N SER A 63 5.15 36.87 -10.74
CA SER A 63 6.62 36.87 -10.70
C SER A 63 7.23 35.47 -10.50
N HIS A 64 6.44 34.49 -10.04
CA HIS A 64 6.89 33.12 -9.83
C HIS A 64 6.89 32.32 -11.14
N HIS A 65 8.09 32.04 -11.65
CA HIS A 65 8.27 31.17 -12.82
C HIS A 65 8.80 29.80 -12.40
N ILE A 66 8.26 28.75 -13.04
CA ILE A 66 8.69 27.37 -12.83
C ILE A 66 10.06 27.19 -13.51
N ASP A 67 11.14 27.33 -12.74
CA ASP A 67 12.48 26.95 -13.18
C ASP A 67 12.75 25.46 -12.90
N ALA A 68 13.55 24.82 -13.76
CA ALA A 68 13.92 23.41 -13.63
C ALA A 68 14.61 23.13 -12.29
N THR A 69 15.48 24.04 -11.83
CA THR A 69 16.23 23.88 -10.58
C THR A 69 15.30 23.92 -9.37
N SER A 70 14.40 24.92 -9.33
CA SER A 70 13.42 25.09 -8.25
C SER A 70 12.42 23.93 -8.18
N THR A 71 11.99 23.42 -9.33
CA THR A 71 11.06 22.30 -9.45
C THR A 71 11.68 21.01 -8.96
N PHE A 72 12.90 20.70 -9.42
CA PHE A 72 13.61 19.50 -8.98
C PHE A 72 13.88 19.54 -7.48
N LEU A 73 14.29 20.67 -6.94
CA LEU A 73 14.52 20.84 -5.50
C LEU A 73 13.24 20.60 -4.69
N THR A 74 12.12 21.18 -5.12
CA THR A 74 10.80 21.02 -4.49
C THR A 74 10.35 19.55 -4.49
N ILE A 75 10.51 18.86 -5.62
CA ILE A 75 10.19 17.43 -5.73
C ILE A 75 11.02 16.61 -4.75
N ASN A 76 12.32 16.87 -4.65
CA ASN A 76 13.21 16.18 -3.71
C ASN A 76 12.79 16.39 -2.24
N PHE A 77 12.46 17.63 -1.86
CA PHE A 77 11.96 17.92 -0.51
C PHE A 77 10.66 17.17 -0.20
N ILE A 78 9.73 17.11 -1.15
CA ILE A 78 8.48 16.36 -0.99
C ILE A 78 8.78 14.87 -0.77
N PHE A 79 9.71 14.28 -1.51
CA PHE A 79 10.10 12.88 -1.31
C PHE A 79 10.74 12.61 0.06
N LEU A 80 11.63 13.50 0.53
CA LEU A 80 12.24 13.40 1.86
C LEU A 80 11.19 13.47 2.97
N ILE A 81 10.31 14.48 2.92
CA ILE A 81 9.24 14.67 3.90
C ILE A 81 8.29 13.47 3.88
N LYS A 82 7.91 13.01 2.69
CA LYS A 82 7.04 11.84 2.52
C LYS A 82 7.65 10.62 3.20
N GLY A 83 8.94 10.34 2.96
CA GLY A 83 9.66 9.24 3.61
C GLY A 83 9.55 9.27 5.13
N ALA A 84 9.69 10.43 5.76
CA ALA A 84 9.54 10.57 7.20
C ALA A 84 8.09 10.33 7.67
N ILE A 85 7.10 10.93 6.99
CA ILE A 85 5.68 10.87 7.37
C ILE A 85 5.13 9.44 7.29
N ILE A 86 5.49 8.67 6.27
CA ILE A 86 4.98 7.29 6.09
C ILE A 86 5.49 6.35 7.18
N ASN A 87 6.73 6.53 7.59
CA ASN A 87 7.33 5.69 8.62
C ASN A 87 6.75 5.97 10.00
N LEU A 88 6.23 7.17 10.26
CA LEU A 88 5.70 7.57 11.56
C LEU A 88 4.57 6.64 12.08
N PRO A 89 3.46 6.38 11.35
CA PRO A 89 2.40 5.50 11.81
C PRO A 89 2.84 4.04 11.96
N ILE A 90 3.80 3.59 11.15
CA ILE A 90 4.39 2.24 11.25
C ILE A 90 5.09 2.12 12.61
N ASN A 91 5.93 3.09 12.96
CA ASN A 91 6.62 3.12 14.25
C ASN A 91 5.65 3.22 15.44
N ILE A 92 4.59 4.02 15.34
CA ILE A 92 3.55 4.11 16.39
C ILE A 92 2.85 2.75 16.58
N ARG A 93 2.51 2.05 15.49
CA ARG A 93 1.90 0.70 15.58
C ARG A 93 2.82 -0.31 16.25
N TYR A 94 4.13 -0.22 16.03
CA TYR A 94 5.10 -1.08 16.72
C TYR A 94 5.16 -0.73 18.21
N ALA A 95 5.23 0.56 18.56
CA ALA A 95 5.30 1.00 19.95
C ALA A 95 4.06 0.62 20.79
N VAL A 96 2.86 0.64 20.21
CA VAL A 96 1.60 0.26 20.89
C VAL A 96 1.46 -1.26 21.07
N LYS A 97 2.19 -2.06 20.27
CA LYS A 97 2.17 -3.53 20.36
C LYS A 97 3.24 -4.10 21.31
N VAL A 98 4.12 -3.25 21.85
CA VAL A 98 5.06 -3.57 22.94
C VAL A 98 4.36 -3.31 24.26
#